data_AF-A0A257V6U3-F1
#
_entry.id   AF-A0A257V6U3-F1
#
_cell.length_a   1.000
_cell.length_b   1.000
_cell.length_c   1.000
_cell.angle_alpha   90.00
_cell.angle_beta   90.00
_cell.angle_gamma   90.00
#
_symmetry.space_group_name_H-M   'P 1'
#
loop_
_entity.id
_entity.type
_entity.pdbx_description
1 polymer ?
#
loop_
_entity_poly.entity_id
_entity_poly.type
_entity_poly.pdbx_seq_one_letter_code
_entity_poly.pdbx_strand_id
1 'polypeptide(L)'
;MVNTPSSESKAAKAKSRKAAVRKRGSAGSRRAAAPVSERRRATPAEQLATEMLSVKEALDGVVAQFGVRVSGQLAEVLRALQGPEPPSKRTLKDMIVKVQDVKLRPERGRIKDLLRLQALADDLVELLAKD
;
A
#
# COMPACT_ATOMS: atom_id res chain seq x y z
N MET A 1 8.08 -8.09 49.28
CA MET A 1 9.18 -8.25 50.26
C MET A 1 9.98 -9.48 49.86
N VAL A 2 11.32 -9.37 49.88
CA VAL A 2 12.36 -10.41 49.72
C VAL A 2 12.36 -11.17 48.37
N ASN A 3 13.48 -11.49 47.71
CA ASN A 3 14.89 -11.50 48.08
C ASN A 3 15.77 -11.46 46.81
N THR A 4 16.85 -10.68 46.84
CA THR A 4 18.02 -10.78 45.96
C THR A 4 18.93 -11.92 46.45
N PRO A 5 19.67 -12.57 45.55
CA PRO A 5 21.07 -12.94 45.84
C PRO A 5 21.99 -12.30 44.76
N SER A 6 23.06 -11.58 45.11
CA SER A 6 24.39 -12.12 45.53
C SER A 6 24.87 -13.24 44.61
N SER A 7 26.09 -13.31 44.10
CA SER A 7 27.33 -12.55 44.25
C SER A 7 28.27 -13.29 43.30
N GLU A 8 28.86 -12.65 42.28
CA GLU A 8 30.00 -13.24 41.56
C GLU A 8 31.24 -12.40 41.80
N SER A 9 32.05 -12.88 42.73
CA SER A 9 33.46 -12.55 42.85
C SER A 9 34.25 -13.48 41.93
N LYS A 10 35.13 -12.94 41.09
CA LYS A 10 36.46 -13.54 40.86
C LYS A 10 37.42 -12.56 40.21
N ALA A 11 38.36 -12.11 41.03
CA ALA A 11 39.57 -11.44 40.63
C ALA A 11 40.53 -12.40 39.92
N ALA A 12 41.18 -11.94 38.86
CA ALA A 12 42.50 -12.43 38.48
C ALA A 12 43.29 -11.26 37.85
N LYS A 13 44.32 -10.84 38.60
CA LYS A 13 45.25 -9.76 38.29
C LYS A 13 46.58 -10.43 37.96
N ALA A 14 47.17 -10.18 36.79
CA ALA A 14 48.59 -10.43 36.55
C ALA A 14 49.15 -9.39 35.59
N LYS A 15 50.29 -8.84 36.00
CA LYS A 15 50.97 -7.65 35.48
C LYS A 15 52.03 -7.99 34.44
N SER A 16 52.45 -6.94 33.73
CA SER A 16 53.77 -6.70 33.12
C SER A 16 53.95 -7.30 31.70
N ARG A 17 54.58 -6.62 30.72
CA ARG A 17 55.77 -5.75 30.76
C ARG A 17 55.74 -4.69 29.65
N LYS A 18 56.33 -3.52 29.93
CA LYS A 18 56.71 -2.49 28.96
C LYS A 18 57.81 -3.01 28.02
N ALA A 19 57.71 -2.70 26.72
CA ALA A 19 58.88 -2.49 25.86
C ALA A 19 58.53 -1.43 24.80
N ALA A 20 59.26 -0.32 24.84
CA ALA A 20 59.20 0.75 23.88
C ALA A 20 60.07 0.40 22.67
N VAL A 21 59.54 0.53 21.45
CA VAL A 21 60.36 0.64 20.23
C VAL A 21 59.78 1.78 19.39
N ARG A 22 60.59 2.83 19.24
CA ARG A 22 60.36 3.93 18.30
C ARG A 22 60.76 3.46 16.89
N LYS A 23 59.92 3.72 15.88
CA LYS A 23 60.38 3.81 14.48
C LYS A 23 59.76 5.04 13.82
N ARG A 24 60.64 6.00 13.51
CA ARG A 24 60.34 7.21 12.74
C ARG A 24 60.24 6.86 11.25
N GLY A 25 59.26 7.46 10.60
CA GLY A 25 59.35 7.98 9.23
C GLY A 25 59.28 6.98 8.07
N SER A 26 58.14 6.98 7.38
CA SER A 26 58.12 6.92 5.92
C SER A 26 56.92 7.72 5.43
N ALA A 27 57.24 8.76 4.66
CA ALA A 27 56.29 9.63 4.00
C ALA A 27 55.62 8.89 2.83
N GLY A 28 54.41 9.32 2.49
CA GLY A 28 53.89 9.14 1.14
C GLY A 28 52.89 8.00 0.96
N SER A 29 51.66 8.21 1.42
CA SER A 29 50.51 8.01 0.55
C SER A 29 49.35 8.84 1.09
N ARG A 30 49.25 10.09 0.63
CA ARG A 30 47.99 10.85 0.74
C ARG A 30 47.02 10.13 -0.17
N ARG A 31 46.40 9.06 0.34
CA ARG A 31 45.23 8.46 -0.28
C ARG A 31 44.21 9.59 -0.33
N ALA A 32 43.94 10.10 -1.53
CA ALA A 32 42.93 11.12 -1.75
C ALA A 32 41.68 10.67 -0.99
N ALA A 33 41.23 11.50 -0.04
CA ALA A 33 39.92 11.31 0.56
C ALA A 33 38.95 11.26 -0.62
N ALA A 34 38.33 10.10 -0.84
CA ALA A 34 37.25 10.00 -1.81
C ALA A 34 36.28 11.15 -1.51
N PRO A 35 35.79 11.89 -2.52
CA PRO A 35 34.82 12.93 -2.28
C PRO A 35 33.68 12.27 -1.54
N VAL A 36 33.45 12.71 -0.30
CA VAL A 36 32.25 12.36 0.45
C VAL A 36 31.15 12.88 -0.45
N SER A 37 30.53 11.96 -1.21
CA SER A 37 29.36 12.30 -1.98
C SER A 37 28.44 12.95 -1.00
N GLU A 38 28.17 14.24 -1.20
CA GLU A 38 27.08 14.94 -0.56
C GLU A 38 25.84 14.17 -0.99
N ARG A 39 25.51 13.09 -0.27
CA ARG A 39 24.15 12.59 -0.16
C ARG A 39 23.41 13.73 0.49
N ARG A 40 23.01 14.71 -0.34
CA ARG A 40 22.03 15.72 0.02
C ARG A 40 20.87 14.93 0.58
N ARG A 41 20.76 14.91 1.90
CA ARG A 41 19.63 14.29 2.58
C ARG A 41 18.42 15.04 2.05
N ALA A 42 17.47 14.30 1.50
CA ALA A 42 16.25 14.89 0.98
C ALA A 42 15.67 15.82 2.04
N THR A 43 15.32 17.04 1.63
CA THR A 43 14.71 17.98 2.56
C THR A 43 13.38 17.41 3.07
N PRO A 44 12.87 17.82 4.24
CA PRO A 44 11.56 17.38 4.72
C PRO A 44 10.44 17.61 3.69
N ALA A 45 10.53 18.67 2.89
CA ALA A 45 9.60 18.95 1.80
C ALA A 45 9.70 17.95 0.65
N GLU A 46 10.92 17.56 0.26
CA GLU A 46 11.14 16.53 -0.77
C GLU A 46 10.64 15.16 -0.32
N GLN A 47 10.86 14.79 0.95
CA GLN A 47 10.35 13.55 1.53
C GLN A 47 8.82 13.54 1.52
N LEU A 48 8.17 14.62 1.98
CA LEU A 48 6.71 14.73 1.95
C LEU A 48 6.15 14.68 0.52
N ALA A 49 6.81 15.31 -0.45
CA ALA A 49 6.40 15.26 -1.84
C ALA A 49 6.43 13.84 -2.41
N THR A 50 7.46 13.05 -2.06
CA THR A 50 7.54 11.63 -2.43
C THR A 50 6.41 10.81 -1.82
N GLU A 51 6.13 10.98 -0.52
CA GLU A 51 5.04 10.28 0.15
C GLU A 51 3.67 10.63 -0.46
N MET A 52 3.44 11.92 -0.77
CA MET A 52 2.21 12.37 -1.43
C MET A 52 2.06 11.81 -2.84
N LEU A 53 3.15 11.68 -3.60
CA LEU A 53 3.12 11.06 -4.91
C LEU A 53 2.73 9.57 -4.80
N SER A 54 3.30 8.85 -3.84
CA SER A 54 2.96 7.44 -3.60
C SER A 54 1.50 7.25 -3.21
N VAL A 55 0.97 8.11 -2.33
CA VAL A 55 -0.46 8.10 -1.95
C VAL A 55 -1.35 8.38 -3.16
N LYS A 56 -0.96 9.33 -4.02
CA LYS A 56 -1.69 9.62 -5.26
C LYS A 56 -1.69 8.43 -6.20
N GLU A 57 -0.54 7.80 -6.43
CA GLU A 57 -0.43 6.61 -7.29
C GLU A 57 -1.26 5.44 -6.76
N ALA A 58 -1.24 5.21 -5.44
CA ALA A 58 -2.06 4.19 -4.80
C ALA A 58 -3.56 4.49 -4.96
N LEU A 59 -3.97 5.75 -4.78
CA LEU A 59 -5.35 6.18 -5.00
C LEU A 59 -5.78 5.97 -6.44
N ASP A 60 -4.98 6.41 -7.41
CA ASP A 60 -5.24 6.25 -8.84
C ASP A 60 -5.37 4.75 -9.20
N GLY A 61 -4.49 3.91 -8.66
CA GLY A 61 -4.54 2.46 -8.83
C GLY A 61 -5.82 1.83 -8.27
N VAL A 62 -6.24 2.21 -7.06
CA VAL A 62 -7.48 1.72 -6.44
C VAL A 62 -8.70 2.13 -7.25
N VAL A 63 -8.76 3.39 -7.71
CA VAL A 63 -9.87 3.87 -8.55
C VAL A 63 -9.93 3.14 -9.88
N ALA A 64 -8.77 2.91 -10.53
CA ALA A 64 -8.70 2.17 -11.78
C ALA A 64 -9.17 0.72 -11.60
N GLN A 65 -8.69 0.00 -10.57
CA GLN A 65 -9.12 -1.37 -10.28
C GLN A 65 -10.61 -1.45 -9.96
N PHE A 66 -11.12 -0.50 -9.18
CA PHE A 66 -12.54 -0.38 -8.90
C PHE A 66 -13.35 -0.24 -10.19
N GLY A 67 -12.95 0.66 -11.08
CA GLY A 67 -13.59 0.88 -12.38
C GLY A 67 -13.58 -0.38 -13.25
N VAL A 68 -12.45 -1.09 -13.33
CA VAL A 68 -12.32 -2.35 -14.08
C VAL A 68 -13.28 -3.41 -13.53
N ARG A 69 -13.29 -3.62 -12.21
CA ARG A 69 -14.15 -4.63 -11.57
C ARG A 69 -15.63 -4.35 -11.85
N VAL A 70 -16.10 -3.14 -11.57
CA VAL A 70 -17.52 -2.81 -11.75
C VAL A 70 -17.91 -2.85 -13.22
N SER A 71 -17.06 -2.35 -14.11
CA SER A 71 -17.33 -2.41 -15.56
C SER A 71 -17.41 -3.86 -16.05
N GLY A 72 -16.57 -4.75 -15.52
CA GLY A 72 -16.63 -6.19 -15.80
C GLY A 72 -17.96 -6.81 -15.38
N GLN A 73 -18.39 -6.56 -14.15
CA GLN A 73 -19.68 -7.05 -13.63
C GLN A 73 -20.86 -6.52 -14.47
N LEU A 74 -20.86 -5.23 -14.85
CA LEU A 74 -21.89 -4.67 -15.71
C LEU A 74 -21.86 -5.26 -17.13
N ALA A 75 -20.68 -5.56 -17.68
CA ALA A 75 -20.54 -6.20 -18.98
C ALA A 75 -21.08 -7.65 -18.98
N GLU A 76 -20.88 -8.39 -17.89
CA GLU A 76 -21.47 -9.72 -17.71
C GLU A 76 -23.00 -9.65 -17.68
N VAL A 77 -23.55 -8.70 -16.93
CA VAL A 77 -25.01 -8.46 -16.89
C VAL A 77 -25.55 -8.13 -18.27
N LEU A 78 -24.90 -7.23 -19.01
CA LEU A 78 -25.31 -6.88 -20.37
C LEU A 78 -25.25 -8.07 -21.32
N ARG A 79 -24.23 -8.92 -21.20
CA ARG A 79 -24.11 -10.14 -22.00
C ARG A 79 -25.22 -11.13 -21.71
N ALA A 80 -25.60 -11.31 -20.45
CA ALA A 80 -26.73 -12.17 -20.07
C ALA A 80 -28.06 -11.63 -20.63
N LEU A 81 -28.27 -10.30 -20.58
CA LEU A 81 -29.47 -9.66 -21.12
C LEU A 81 -29.57 -9.74 -22.66
N GLN A 82 -28.44 -9.74 -23.35
CA GLN A 82 -28.36 -9.84 -24.82
C GLN A 82 -28.23 -11.28 -25.33
N GLY A 83 -28.17 -12.26 -24.42
CA GLY A 83 -28.02 -13.66 -24.74
C GLY A 83 -29.26 -14.27 -25.40
N PRO A 84 -29.13 -15.48 -25.98
CA PRO A 84 -30.25 -16.18 -26.61
C PRO A 84 -31.34 -16.58 -25.60
N GLU A 85 -30.97 -16.74 -24.33
CA GLU A 85 -31.89 -17.03 -23.24
C GLU A 85 -31.84 -15.88 -22.23
N PRO A 86 -32.75 -14.90 -22.34
CA PRO A 86 -32.77 -13.78 -21.41
C PRO A 86 -33.27 -14.21 -20.03
N PRO A 87 -32.86 -13.49 -18.97
CA PRO A 87 -33.33 -13.73 -17.60
C PRO A 87 -34.86 -13.70 -17.49
N SER A 88 -35.38 -14.29 -16.41
CA SER A 88 -36.83 -14.39 -16.21
C SER A 88 -37.47 -13.00 -16.10
N LYS A 89 -38.74 -12.86 -16.53
CA LYS A 89 -39.46 -11.57 -16.46
C LYS A 89 -39.53 -10.98 -15.05
N ARG A 90 -39.50 -11.83 -14.02
CA ARG A 90 -39.46 -11.39 -12.61
C ARG A 90 -38.10 -10.77 -12.29
N THR A 91 -37.02 -11.48 -12.61
CA THR A 91 -35.66 -11.02 -12.41
C THR A 91 -35.39 -9.70 -13.16
N LEU A 92 -35.86 -9.58 -14.40
CA LEU A 92 -35.77 -8.33 -15.16
C LEU A 92 -36.48 -7.15 -14.47
N LYS A 93 -37.67 -7.36 -13.89
CA LYS A 93 -38.37 -6.30 -13.15
C LYS A 93 -37.60 -5.87 -11.91
N ASP A 94 -37.06 -6.83 -11.16
CA ASP A 94 -36.28 -6.55 -9.96
C ASP A 94 -35.00 -5.79 -10.30
N MET A 95 -34.30 -6.18 -11.38
CA MET A 95 -33.14 -5.46 -11.90
C MET A 95 -33.47 -4.02 -12.31
N ILE A 96 -34.60 -3.79 -13.00
CA ILE A 96 -35.03 -2.45 -13.40
C ILE A 96 -35.25 -1.55 -12.18
N VAL A 97 -35.91 -2.06 -11.13
CA VAL A 97 -36.14 -1.31 -9.88
C VAL A 97 -34.79 -0.95 -9.24
N LYS A 98 -33.85 -1.89 -9.16
CA LYS A 98 -32.52 -1.63 -8.59
C LYS A 98 -31.74 -0.57 -9.37
N VAL A 99 -31.76 -0.63 -10.70
CA VAL A 99 -31.09 0.36 -11.55
C VAL A 99 -31.71 1.75 -11.39
N GLN A 100 -33.05 1.85 -11.31
CA GLN A 100 -33.75 3.13 -11.15
C GLN A 100 -33.53 3.79 -9.79
N ASP A 101 -33.33 2.99 -8.74
CA ASP A 101 -33.06 3.50 -7.39
C ASP A 101 -31.66 4.13 -7.26
N VAL A 102 -30.71 3.67 -8.09
CA VAL A 102 -29.33 4.15 -8.07
C VAL A 102 -29.20 5.49 -8.79
N LYS A 103 -29.28 6.57 -8.02
CA LYS A 103 -28.98 7.93 -8.47
C LYS A 103 -27.50 8.26 -8.26
N LEU A 104 -26.69 8.10 -9.31
CA LEU A 104 -25.29 8.53 -9.31
C LEU A 104 -25.20 10.05 -9.49
N ARG A 105 -24.33 10.72 -8.72
CA ARG A 105 -24.02 12.16 -8.88
C ARG A 105 -22.52 12.35 -9.08
N PRO A 106 -21.98 12.01 -10.27
CA PRO A 106 -20.54 11.93 -10.51
C PRO A 106 -19.80 13.26 -10.28
N GLU A 107 -20.47 14.38 -10.54
CA GLU A 107 -19.97 15.76 -10.40
C GLU A 107 -19.36 16.09 -9.02
N ARG A 108 -19.74 15.36 -7.97
CA ARG A 108 -19.28 15.63 -6.60
C ARG A 108 -18.18 14.69 -6.10
N GLY A 109 -17.67 13.78 -6.93
CA GLY A 109 -16.57 12.87 -6.56
C GLY A 109 -16.80 12.07 -5.27
N ARG A 110 -18.06 11.77 -4.94
CA ARG A 110 -18.40 11.18 -3.64
C ARG A 110 -18.00 9.70 -3.64
N ILE A 111 -17.08 9.32 -2.75
CA ILE A 111 -16.72 7.92 -2.46
C ILE A 111 -17.98 7.06 -2.23
N LYS A 112 -19.04 7.63 -1.66
CA LYS A 112 -20.34 6.96 -1.48
C LYS A 112 -21.00 6.53 -2.79
N ASP A 113 -20.81 7.28 -3.87
CA ASP A 113 -21.39 6.94 -5.18
C ASP A 113 -20.61 5.79 -5.84
N LEU A 114 -19.29 5.68 -5.60
CA LEU A 114 -18.52 4.50 -5.98
C LEU A 114 -19.02 3.27 -5.21
N LEU A 115 -19.18 3.36 -3.88
CA LEU A 115 -19.70 2.24 -3.09
C LEU A 115 -21.12 1.81 -3.52
N ARG A 116 -21.99 2.75 -3.90
CA ARG A 116 -23.32 2.45 -4.45
C ARG A 116 -23.25 1.73 -5.79
N LEU A 117 -22.32 2.13 -6.66
CA LEU A 117 -22.10 1.47 -7.94
C LEU A 117 -21.65 0.02 -7.75
N GLN A 118 -20.76 -0.23 -6.77
CA GLN A 118 -20.35 -1.59 -6.44
C GLN A 118 -21.51 -2.43 -5.90
N ALA A 119 -22.26 -1.88 -4.93
CA ALA A 119 -23.41 -2.58 -4.36
C ALA A 119 -24.45 -2.92 -5.42
N LEU A 120 -24.72 -2.02 -6.36
CA LEU A 120 -25.58 -2.30 -7.51
C LEU A 120 -25.03 -3.43 -8.36
N ALA A 121 -23.75 -3.41 -8.71
CA ALA A 121 -23.13 -4.44 -9.52
C ALA A 121 -23.20 -5.82 -8.84
N ASP A 122 -22.90 -5.89 -7.55
CA ASP A 122 -22.98 -7.12 -6.76
C ASP A 122 -24.42 -7.66 -6.71
N ASP A 123 -25.40 -6.77 -6.45
CA ASP A 123 -26.82 -7.11 -6.43
C ASP A 123 -27.34 -7.66 -7.76
N LEU A 124 -26.89 -7.10 -8.89
CA LEU A 124 -27.31 -7.53 -10.22
C LEU A 124 -26.71 -8.91 -10.57
N VAL A 125 -25.45 -9.14 -10.21
CA VAL A 125 -24.80 -10.45 -10.38
C VAL A 125 -25.49 -11.52 -9.52
N GLU A 126 -25.82 -11.20 -8.27
CA GLU A 126 -26.50 -12.15 -7.38
C GLU A 126 -27.89 -12.55 -7.90
N LEU A 127 -28.63 -11.60 -8.50
CA LEU A 127 -29.94 -11.90 -9.11
C LEU A 127 -29.82 -12.86 -10.30
N LEU A 128 -28.77 -12.71 -11.13
CA LEU A 128 -28.50 -13.62 -12.24
C LEU A 128 -28.11 -15.04 -11.78
N ALA A 129 -27.45 -15.16 -10.63
CA ALA A 129 -27.07 -16.45 -10.07
C ALA A 129 -28.23 -17.22 -9.41
N LYS A 130 -29.38 -16.56 -9.20
CA LYS A 130 -30.58 -17.12 -8.57
C LYS A 130 -31.70 -17.46 -9.55
N ASP A 131 -31.58 -17.03 -10.81
CA ASP A 131 -32.37 -17.52 -11.94
C ASP A 131 -31.89 -18.92 -12.37
#